data_AF-A0A922M2Q5-F1
#
_entry.id   AF-A0A922M2Q5-F1
#
_cell.length_a   1.000
_cell.length_b   1.000
_cell.length_c   1.000
_cell.angle_alpha   90.00
_cell.angle_beta   90.00
_cell.angle_gamma   90.00
#
_symmetry.space_group_name_H-M   'P 1'
#
loop_
_entity.id
_entity.type
_entity.pdbx_description
1 polymer ?
#
loop_
_entity_poly.entity_id
_entity_poly.type
_entity_poly.pdbx_seq_one_letter_code
_entity_poly.pdbx_strand_id
1 'polypeptide(L)'
;MVLVKSLAGVRVLPKPVFAEQSDNYILSPEQIKFYEDNGYLVIKELIDFTCLYSYKQRFLQICKGIVPAGNVRVVKEPSLVAKNLKPEEYINKIQELLYDDVFITYGEHPRLLSVLSQFIGDDITAVNSMFINKPPGSSRHPPHQDLFYFPFRPAEKIIGAWTAVDHVNDVWRFKSKQVKGVRSNL
;
A
#
# COMPACT_ATOMS: atom_id res chain seq x y z
N MET A 1 -0.41 -0.13 -2.23
CA MET A 1 -0.65 0.40 -3.57
C MET A 1 0.27 -0.27 -4.56
N VAL A 2 -0.13 -0.40 -5.83
CA VAL A 2 0.75 -0.77 -6.94
C VAL A 2 0.98 0.47 -7.77
N LEU A 3 2.26 0.78 -8.02
CA LEU A 3 2.69 1.96 -8.74
C LEU A 3 3.56 1.57 -9.93
N VAL A 4 3.44 2.32 -11.02
CA VAL A 4 4.13 2.08 -12.28
C VAL A 4 4.82 3.35 -12.77
N LYS A 5 5.83 3.18 -13.63
CA LYS A 5 6.37 4.31 -14.39
C LYS A 5 5.32 4.83 -15.38
N SER A 6 5.00 6.12 -15.33
CA SER A 6 4.10 6.78 -16.28
C SER A 6 4.75 6.94 -17.65
N LEU A 7 3.93 6.90 -18.69
CA LEU A 7 4.31 7.34 -20.03
C LEU A 7 4.07 8.85 -20.07
N ALA A 8 5.16 9.63 -20.09
CA ALA A 8 5.24 11.09 -20.14
C ALA A 8 3.91 11.87 -20.11
N GLY A 9 3.65 12.61 -19.02
CA GLY A 9 2.58 13.63 -19.03
C GLY A 9 1.83 13.88 -17.72
N VAL A 10 2.02 13.09 -16.67
CA VAL A 10 1.36 13.30 -15.37
C VAL A 10 2.35 13.13 -14.22
N ARG A 11 2.74 14.24 -13.58
CA ARG A 11 3.48 14.25 -12.32
C ARG A 11 2.48 14.25 -11.16
N VAL A 12 2.59 13.25 -10.28
CA VAL A 12 1.99 13.36 -8.95
C VAL A 12 2.85 14.34 -8.16
N LEU A 13 2.29 15.50 -7.81
CA LEU A 13 2.95 16.44 -6.92
C LEU A 13 2.63 16.00 -5.49
N PRO A 14 3.65 15.67 -4.66
CA PRO A 14 3.41 15.34 -3.27
C PRO A 14 2.79 16.54 -2.57
N LYS A 15 1.68 16.34 -1.86
CA LYS A 15 1.24 17.32 -0.86
C LYS A 15 2.21 17.24 0.32
N PRO A 16 2.69 18.35 0.87
CA PRO A 16 3.56 18.30 2.05
C PRO A 16 2.78 17.69 3.21
N VAL A 17 3.28 16.57 3.74
CA VAL A 17 2.69 15.87 4.88
C VAL A 17 3.67 16.00 6.06
N PHE A 18 3.61 17.17 6.71
CA PHE A 18 4.23 17.50 8.01
C PHE A 18 5.77 17.49 8.11
N ALA A 19 6.28 18.11 9.19
CA ALA A 19 7.56 18.83 9.23
C ALA A 19 8.71 18.16 10.01
N GLU A 20 8.54 16.95 10.56
CA GLU A 20 9.57 16.36 11.45
C GLU A 20 10.51 15.34 10.78
N GLN A 21 10.20 14.88 9.57
CA GLN A 21 11.07 13.99 8.81
C GLN A 21 11.38 14.59 7.44
N SER A 22 12.62 14.39 6.98
CA SER A 22 13.00 14.73 5.61
C SER A 22 12.04 14.09 4.62
N ASP A 23 11.48 14.89 3.71
CA ASP A 23 10.64 14.44 2.60
C ASP A 23 11.36 13.43 1.70
N ASN A 24 12.69 13.47 1.68
CA ASN A 24 13.53 12.55 0.93
C ASN A 24 14.04 11.39 1.79
N TYR A 25 13.99 10.18 1.23
CA TYR A 25 14.67 8.98 1.72
C TYR A 25 15.63 8.48 0.65
N ILE A 26 16.93 8.61 0.89
CA ILE A 26 17.96 8.14 -0.04
C ILE A 26 18.31 6.69 0.30
N LEU A 27 18.21 5.82 -0.70
CA LEU A 27 18.54 4.40 -0.53
C LEU A 27 20.05 4.23 -0.49
N SER A 28 20.53 3.41 0.44
CA SER A 28 21.93 3.02 0.45
C SER A 28 22.25 2.05 -0.70
N PRO A 29 23.50 1.97 -1.17
CA PRO A 29 23.92 0.96 -2.14
C PRO A 29 23.55 -0.47 -1.72
N GLU A 30 23.63 -0.77 -0.44
CA GLU A 30 23.27 -2.08 0.13
C GLU A 30 21.77 -2.35 0.03
N GLN A 31 20.92 -1.35 0.26
CA GLN A 31 19.47 -1.48 0.11
C GLN A 31 19.08 -1.70 -1.35
N ILE A 32 19.71 -0.97 -2.27
CA ILE A 32 19.50 -1.13 -3.72
C ILE A 32 19.90 -2.56 -4.13
N LYS A 33 21.11 -2.98 -3.75
CA LYS A 33 21.60 -4.33 -4.05
C LYS A 33 20.70 -5.42 -3.46
N PHE A 34 20.26 -5.26 -2.21
CA PHE A 34 19.36 -6.20 -1.57
C PHE A 34 18.05 -6.34 -2.36
N TYR A 35 17.47 -5.22 -2.79
CA TYR A 35 16.25 -5.21 -3.59
C TYR A 35 16.42 -5.89 -4.95
N GLU A 36 17.56 -5.66 -5.62
CA GLU A 36 17.89 -6.32 -6.88
C GLU A 36 18.05 -7.84 -6.72
N ASP A 37 18.74 -8.27 -5.67
CA ASP A 37 19.02 -9.68 -5.41
C ASP A 37 17.78 -10.46 -4.94
N ASN A 38 16.86 -9.80 -4.21
CA ASN A 38 15.76 -10.46 -3.50
C ASN A 38 14.35 -10.13 -4.03
N GLY A 39 14.19 -9.05 -4.81
CA GLY A 39 12.88 -8.56 -5.23
C GLY A 39 12.06 -7.91 -4.11
N TYR A 40 12.66 -7.55 -2.98
CA TYR A 40 11.95 -6.73 -2.00
C TYR A 40 12.89 -5.89 -1.15
N LEU A 41 12.35 -4.86 -0.52
CA LEU A 41 13.05 -4.04 0.46
C LEU A 41 12.11 -3.73 1.63
N VAL A 42 12.64 -3.74 2.86
CA VAL A 42 11.89 -3.32 4.06
C VAL A 42 12.55 -2.08 4.63
N ILE A 43 11.77 -1.00 4.77
CA ILE A 43 12.20 0.27 5.35
C ILE A 43 11.37 0.55 6.59
N LYS A 44 11.98 0.51 7.77
CA LYS A 44 11.30 0.82 9.03
C LYS A 44 10.98 2.32 9.09
N GLU A 45 9.83 2.65 9.67
CA GLU A 45 9.42 4.03 9.97
C GLU A 45 9.46 4.95 8.73
N LEU A 46 9.08 4.42 7.56
CA LEU A 46 9.00 5.22 6.32
C LEU A 46 7.80 6.15 6.33
N ILE A 47 6.68 5.66 6.89
CA ILE A 47 5.42 6.39 7.04
C ILE A 47 5.22 6.59 8.54
N ASP A 48 4.98 7.84 8.96
CA ASP A 48 4.87 8.20 10.37
C ASP A 48 3.55 7.70 10.98
N PHE A 49 3.54 7.63 12.32
CA PHE A 49 2.38 7.15 13.08
C PHE A 49 1.11 7.97 12.83
N THR A 50 1.20 9.29 12.64
CA THR A 50 0.03 10.16 12.43
C THR A 50 -0.65 9.83 11.12
N CYS A 51 0.13 9.60 10.05
CA CYS A 51 -0.39 9.09 8.78
C CYS A 51 -1.08 7.73 8.96
N LEU A 52 -0.41 6.76 9.58
CA LEU A 52 -0.97 5.42 9.80
C LEU A 52 -2.27 5.47 10.60
N TYR A 53 -2.30 6.26 11.66
CA TYR A 53 -3.48 6.48 12.49
C TYR A 53 -4.62 7.07 11.66
N SER A 54 -4.35 8.05 10.82
CA SER A 54 -5.34 8.68 9.93
C SER A 54 -5.94 7.66 8.94
N TYR A 55 -5.12 6.80 8.34
CA TYR A 55 -5.59 5.74 7.45
C TYR A 55 -6.49 4.73 8.19
N LYS A 56 -6.09 4.36 9.42
CA LYS A 56 -6.88 3.47 10.28
C LYS A 56 -8.23 4.10 10.65
N GLN A 57 -8.25 5.36 11.06
CA GLN A 57 -9.49 6.05 11.40
C GLN A 57 -10.40 6.18 10.18
N ARG A 58 -9.86 6.54 9.01
CA ARG A 58 -10.64 6.61 7.77
C ARG A 58 -11.27 5.27 7.41
N PHE A 59 -10.51 4.18 7.51
CA PHE A 59 -11.04 2.82 7.32
C PHE A 59 -12.22 2.54 8.26
N LEU A 60 -12.07 2.80 9.57
CA LEU A 60 -13.13 2.57 10.55
C LEU A 60 -14.37 3.44 10.30
N GLN A 61 -14.18 4.70 9.88
CA GLN A 61 -15.28 5.60 9.53
C GLN A 61 -16.08 5.07 8.33
N ILE A 62 -15.40 4.56 7.30
CA ILE A 62 -16.06 3.93 6.14
C ILE A 62 -16.78 2.66 6.56
N CYS A 63 -16.15 1.79 7.35
CA CYS A 63 -16.79 0.57 7.87
C CYS A 63 -18.08 0.88 8.62
N LYS A 64 -18.08 1.92 9.45
CA LYS A 64 -19.23 2.34 10.28
C LYS A 64 -20.25 3.21 9.54
N GLY A 65 -20.00 3.56 8.27
CA GLY A 65 -20.86 4.47 7.50
C GLY A 65 -20.91 5.91 8.05
N ILE A 66 -19.91 6.31 8.84
CA ILE A 66 -19.79 7.69 9.38
C ILE A 66 -19.45 8.67 8.26
N VAL A 67 -18.67 8.22 7.28
CA VAL A 67 -18.34 8.97 6.06
C VAL A 67 -18.84 8.18 4.84
N PRO A 68 -19.25 8.87 3.76
CA PRO A 68 -19.59 8.19 2.52
C PRO A 68 -18.37 7.45 1.96
N ALA A 69 -18.58 6.23 1.47
CA ALA A 69 -17.51 5.45 0.85
C ALA A 69 -17.09 6.00 -0.54
N GLY A 70 -17.93 6.82 -1.18
CA GLY A 70 -17.66 7.33 -2.52
C GLY A 70 -17.42 6.19 -3.52
N ASN A 71 -16.28 6.24 -4.22
CA ASN A 71 -15.87 5.23 -5.18
C ASN A 71 -15.27 3.97 -4.55
N VAL A 72 -15.09 3.95 -3.22
CA VAL A 72 -14.44 2.84 -2.53
C VAL A 72 -15.28 1.57 -2.66
N ARG A 73 -14.65 0.50 -3.16
CA ARG A 73 -15.26 -0.82 -3.19
C ARG A 73 -15.02 -1.54 -1.86
N VAL A 74 -16.09 -1.81 -1.13
CA VAL A 74 -16.05 -2.57 0.13
C VAL A 74 -16.20 -4.06 -0.14
N VAL A 75 -15.25 -4.87 0.34
CA VAL A 75 -15.28 -6.33 0.27
C VAL A 75 -15.46 -6.90 1.66
N LYS A 76 -16.46 -7.78 1.81
CA LYS A 76 -16.80 -8.45 3.06
C LYS A 76 -16.35 -9.90 3.00
N GLU A 77 -15.91 -10.43 4.13
CA GLU A 77 -15.60 -11.85 4.32
C GLU A 77 -16.91 -12.63 4.49
N PRO A 78 -17.35 -13.45 3.51
CA PRO A 78 -18.66 -14.08 3.53
C PRO A 78 -18.88 -14.96 4.78
N SER A 79 -17.82 -15.61 5.25
CA SER A 79 -17.85 -16.47 6.44
C SER A 79 -18.07 -15.70 7.77
N LEU A 80 -17.91 -14.37 7.77
CA LEU A 80 -18.05 -13.52 8.95
C LEU A 80 -19.31 -12.64 8.92
N VAL A 81 -19.86 -12.34 7.74
CA VAL A 81 -21.05 -11.48 7.60
C VAL A 81 -22.26 -12.00 8.40
N ALA A 82 -22.44 -13.32 8.46
CA ALA A 82 -23.57 -13.94 9.15
C ALA A 82 -23.46 -13.92 10.69
N LYS A 83 -22.34 -13.47 11.26
CA LYS A 83 -22.02 -13.61 12.70
C LYS A 83 -22.43 -12.40 13.56
N ASN A 84 -23.23 -11.46 13.03
CA ASN A 84 -23.67 -10.24 13.72
C ASN A 84 -22.52 -9.46 14.40
N LEU A 85 -21.36 -9.39 13.73
CA LEU A 85 -20.16 -8.69 14.21
C LEU A 85 -20.20 -7.21 13.84
N LYS A 86 -19.27 -6.41 14.39
CA LYS A 86 -19.09 -5.03 13.94
C LYS A 86 -18.58 -5.01 12.50
N PRO A 87 -18.85 -3.95 11.72
CA PRO A 87 -18.41 -3.85 10.32
C PRO A 87 -16.91 -4.09 10.11
N GLU A 88 -16.06 -3.51 10.95
CA GLU A 88 -14.61 -3.70 10.91
C GLU A 88 -14.15 -5.15 11.20
N GLU A 89 -15.02 -6.01 11.72
CA GLU A 89 -14.73 -7.40 12.03
C GLU A 89 -15.13 -8.35 10.89
N TYR A 90 -15.85 -7.88 9.86
CA TYR A 90 -16.20 -8.68 8.69
C TYR A 90 -15.82 -8.03 7.34
N ILE A 91 -15.46 -6.75 7.31
CA ILE A 91 -14.91 -6.08 6.11
C ILE A 91 -13.42 -6.42 6.04
N ASN A 92 -13.01 -7.25 5.07
CA ASN A 92 -11.63 -7.73 4.95
C ASN A 92 -10.78 -6.90 3.97
N LYS A 93 -11.40 -6.08 3.13
CA LYS A 93 -10.69 -5.25 2.17
C LYS A 93 -11.55 -4.08 1.71
N ILE A 94 -10.91 -2.94 1.51
CA ILE A 94 -11.45 -1.87 0.67
C ILE A 94 -10.48 -1.57 -0.48
N GLN A 95 -11.01 -1.19 -1.65
CA GLN A 95 -10.26 -0.89 -2.87
C GLN A 95 -10.73 0.44 -3.50
N GLU A 96 -10.04 0.91 -4.54
CA GLU A 96 -10.34 2.19 -5.23
C GLU A 96 -10.15 3.42 -4.32
N LEU A 97 -9.05 3.42 -3.57
CA LEU A 97 -8.73 4.42 -2.56
C LEU A 97 -8.09 5.70 -3.12
N LEU A 98 -7.78 5.73 -4.43
CA LEU A 98 -7.12 6.87 -5.05
C LEU A 98 -7.97 8.15 -5.08
N TYR A 99 -9.29 8.00 -4.91
CA TYR A 99 -10.24 9.11 -4.91
C TYR A 99 -10.73 9.47 -3.50
N ASP A 100 -10.21 8.82 -2.46
CA ASP A 100 -10.48 9.21 -1.06
C ASP A 100 -9.39 10.17 -0.58
N ASP A 101 -9.82 11.32 -0.05
CA ASP A 101 -8.93 12.43 0.34
C ASP A 101 -7.89 12.05 1.39
N VAL A 102 -8.15 11.04 2.21
CA VAL A 102 -7.20 10.59 3.23
C VAL A 102 -6.32 9.48 2.66
N PHE A 103 -6.85 8.49 1.97
CA PHE A 103 -6.01 7.40 1.46
C PHE A 103 -5.09 7.81 0.32
N ILE A 104 -5.44 8.82 -0.49
CA ILE A 104 -4.58 9.31 -1.56
C ILE A 104 -3.25 9.83 -1.01
N THR A 105 -3.23 10.37 0.22
CA THR A 105 -1.99 10.90 0.83
C THR A 105 -0.93 9.82 1.07
N TYR A 106 -1.31 8.54 1.13
CA TYR A 106 -0.34 7.44 1.15
C TYR A 106 0.42 7.33 -0.17
N GLY A 107 -0.28 7.43 -1.30
CA GLY A 107 0.33 7.40 -2.64
C GLY A 107 1.11 8.67 -2.96
N GLU A 108 0.73 9.79 -2.35
CA GLU A 108 1.40 11.09 -2.47
C GLU A 108 2.53 11.29 -1.44
N HIS A 109 2.76 10.33 -0.54
CA HIS A 109 3.69 10.51 0.58
C HIS A 109 5.13 10.74 0.06
N PRO A 110 5.77 11.89 0.37
CA PRO A 110 7.05 12.28 -0.22
C PRO A 110 8.14 11.22 -0.07
N ARG A 111 8.31 10.66 1.14
CA ARG A 111 9.33 9.63 1.40
C ARG A 111 9.08 8.34 0.63
N LEU A 112 7.81 7.97 0.40
CA LEU A 112 7.48 6.80 -0.39
C LEU A 112 7.83 7.05 -1.85
N LEU A 113 7.41 8.19 -2.41
CA LEU A 113 7.71 8.57 -3.78
C LEU A 113 9.23 8.69 -4.01
N SER A 114 9.98 9.25 -3.05
CA SER A 114 11.44 9.31 -3.06
C SER A 114 12.08 7.92 -3.16
N VAL A 115 11.57 6.91 -2.44
CA VAL A 115 12.07 5.53 -2.54
C VAL A 115 11.73 4.92 -3.90
N LEU A 116 10.49 5.09 -4.35
CA LEU A 116 10.02 4.49 -5.60
C LEU A 116 10.72 5.08 -6.82
N SER A 117 10.98 6.39 -6.84
CA SER A 117 11.60 7.06 -7.98
C SER A 117 13.02 6.58 -8.25
N GLN A 118 13.77 6.22 -7.20
CA GLN A 118 15.10 5.61 -7.31
C GLN A 118 15.09 4.25 -8.03
N PHE A 119 13.95 3.54 -8.06
CA PHE A 119 13.81 2.25 -8.76
C PHE A 119 13.16 2.37 -10.13
N ILE A 120 12.09 3.15 -10.27
CA ILE A 120 11.27 3.18 -11.50
C ILE A 120 11.29 4.52 -12.24
N GLY A 121 11.92 5.55 -11.69
CA GLY A 121 11.98 6.92 -12.21
C GLY A 121 10.90 7.83 -11.62
N ASP A 122 11.01 9.13 -11.88
CA ASP A 122 10.19 10.17 -11.23
C ASP A 122 8.72 10.22 -11.70
N ASP A 123 8.45 9.76 -12.91
CA ASP A 123 7.10 9.72 -13.45
C ASP A 123 6.38 8.50 -12.90
N ILE A 124 5.65 8.66 -11.79
CA ILE A 124 5.00 7.56 -11.07
C ILE A 124 3.48 7.69 -11.18
N THR A 125 2.79 6.58 -11.45
CA THR A 125 1.33 6.50 -11.46
C THR A 125 0.86 5.34 -10.59
N ALA A 126 -0.10 5.59 -9.70
CA ALA A 126 -0.75 4.53 -8.94
C ALA A 126 -1.84 3.88 -9.80
N VAL A 127 -1.80 2.55 -9.93
CA VAL A 127 -2.71 1.76 -10.78
C VAL A 127 -3.62 0.83 -9.99
N ASN A 128 -3.27 0.56 -8.74
CA ASN A 128 -4.10 -0.21 -7.83
C ASN A 128 -3.90 0.25 -6.38
N SER A 129 -4.99 0.34 -5.62
CA SER A 129 -4.97 0.75 -4.22
C SER A 129 -5.90 -0.13 -3.39
N MET A 130 -5.41 -0.57 -2.24
CA MET A 130 -6.12 -1.45 -1.31
C MET A 130 -5.72 -1.15 0.13
N PHE A 131 -6.69 -1.25 1.04
CA PHE A 131 -6.47 -1.39 2.47
C PHE A 131 -6.98 -2.78 2.84
N ILE A 132 -6.11 -3.61 3.40
CA ILE A 132 -6.40 -5.01 3.68
C ILE A 132 -6.53 -5.17 5.19
N ASN A 133 -7.70 -5.60 5.63
CA ASN A 133 -8.00 -5.94 7.01
C ASN A 133 -8.14 -7.47 7.12
N LYS A 134 -7.41 -8.10 8.03
CA LYS A 134 -7.48 -9.56 8.23
C LYS A 134 -8.16 -9.85 9.56
N PRO A 135 -9.50 -9.82 9.64
CA PRO A 135 -10.18 -10.15 10.88
C PRO A 135 -9.89 -11.60 11.31
N PRO A 136 -9.93 -11.92 12.62
CA PRO A 136 -9.82 -13.29 13.10
C PRO A 136 -10.83 -14.21 12.40
N GLY A 137 -10.38 -15.41 12.01
CA GLY A 137 -11.21 -16.36 11.26
C GLY A 137 -11.33 -16.08 9.76
N SER A 138 -10.62 -15.09 9.23
CA SER A 138 -10.48 -14.89 7.78
C SER A 138 -9.72 -16.03 7.11
N SER A 139 -10.10 -16.35 5.87
CA SER A 139 -9.46 -17.41 5.10
C SER A 139 -8.01 -17.03 4.72
N ARG A 140 -7.13 -18.03 4.62
CA ARG A 140 -5.75 -17.79 4.19
C ARG A 140 -5.74 -17.39 2.72
N HIS A 141 -5.14 -16.25 2.40
CA HIS A 141 -4.92 -15.86 1.01
C HIS A 141 -3.84 -16.76 0.38
N PRO A 142 -4.14 -17.50 -0.71
CA PRO A 142 -3.15 -18.33 -1.37
C PRO A 142 -1.98 -17.51 -1.93
N PRO A 143 -0.78 -18.10 -2.01
CA PRO A 143 0.35 -17.48 -2.72
C PRO A 143 -0.04 -17.14 -4.16
N HIS A 144 0.33 -15.94 -4.60
CA HIS A 144 0.14 -15.46 -5.97
C HIS A 144 1.20 -14.40 -6.30
N GLN A 145 1.23 -13.97 -7.56
CA GLN A 145 2.01 -12.81 -8.02
C GLN A 145 1.02 -11.76 -8.52
N ASP A 146 1.13 -10.53 -8.02
CA ASP A 146 0.21 -9.44 -8.40
C ASP A 146 0.25 -9.16 -9.91
N LEU A 147 1.41 -9.33 -10.55
CA LEU A 147 1.61 -9.15 -11.99
C LEU A 147 0.69 -10.02 -12.85
N PHE A 148 0.20 -11.15 -12.33
CA PHE A 148 -0.80 -11.98 -13.01
C PHE A 148 -2.08 -11.21 -13.31
N TYR A 149 -2.48 -10.28 -12.43
CA TYR A 149 -3.69 -9.48 -12.58
C TYR A 149 -3.50 -8.21 -13.42
N PHE A 150 -2.26 -7.85 -13.77
CA PHE A 150 -1.92 -6.60 -14.43
C PHE A 150 -1.55 -6.82 -15.90
N PRO A 151 -2.35 -6.31 -16.86
CA PRO A 151 -2.09 -6.49 -18.30
C PRO A 151 -1.10 -5.46 -18.87
N PHE A 152 -0.21 -4.91 -18.04
CA PHE A 152 0.79 -3.92 -18.45
C PHE A 152 2.21 -4.36 -18.08
N ARG A 153 3.18 -3.85 -18.82
CA ARG A 153 4.60 -4.24 -18.84
C ARG A 153 5.45 -2.99 -19.13
N PRO A 154 6.76 -3.00 -18.83
CA PRO A 154 7.55 -4.13 -18.35
C PRO A 154 7.49 -4.31 -16.82
N ALA A 155 7.75 -5.53 -16.34
CA ALA A 155 7.52 -5.92 -14.94
C ALA A 155 8.41 -5.16 -13.95
N GLU A 156 9.64 -4.86 -14.36
CA GLU A 156 10.63 -4.11 -13.58
C GLU A 156 10.28 -2.63 -13.39
N LYS A 157 9.23 -2.14 -14.07
CA LYS A 157 8.67 -0.79 -13.89
C LYS A 157 7.38 -0.78 -13.07
N ILE A 158 7.09 -1.87 -12.36
CA ILE A 158 5.90 -2.05 -11.52
C ILE A 158 6.37 -2.40 -10.10
N ILE A 159 5.94 -1.63 -9.10
CA ILE A 159 6.27 -1.87 -7.69
C ILE A 159 5.00 -1.96 -6.85
N GLY A 160 4.92 -3.02 -6.04
CA GLY A 160 3.97 -3.10 -4.92
C GLY A 160 4.54 -2.40 -3.68
N ALA A 161 3.93 -1.29 -3.27
CA ALA A 161 4.21 -0.61 -2.00
C ALA A 161 3.21 -1.06 -0.94
N TRP A 162 3.70 -1.65 0.15
CA TRP A 162 2.88 -2.15 1.25
C TRP A 162 3.38 -1.63 2.60
N THR A 163 2.47 -1.13 3.43
CA THR A 163 2.81 -0.61 4.75
C THR A 163 1.92 -1.26 5.80
N ALA A 164 2.52 -1.70 6.90
CA ALA A 164 1.73 -2.13 8.04
C ALA A 164 1.15 -0.92 8.76
N VAL A 165 -0.16 -0.96 9.02
CA VAL A 165 -0.88 0.10 9.75
C VAL A 165 -0.90 -0.19 11.25
N ASP A 166 -0.90 -1.46 11.62
CA ASP A 166 -0.76 -1.96 12.99
C ASP A 166 0.45 -2.90 13.06
N HIS A 167 0.88 -3.25 14.27
CA HIS A 167 1.94 -4.24 14.49
C HIS A 167 1.57 -5.59 13.86
N VAL A 168 2.50 -6.22 13.16
CA VAL A 168 2.28 -7.49 12.46
C VAL A 168 3.28 -8.54 12.92
N ASN A 169 2.78 -9.56 13.62
CA ASN A 169 3.58 -10.69 14.11
C ASN A 169 3.95 -11.67 12.97
N ASP A 170 3.06 -11.85 11.99
CA ASP A 170 3.23 -12.79 10.89
C ASP A 170 3.38 -12.05 9.56
N VAL A 171 4.63 -11.95 9.10
CA VAL A 171 4.96 -11.20 7.89
C VAL A 171 4.53 -11.96 6.63
N TRP A 172 4.05 -11.22 5.63
CA TRP A 172 3.89 -11.73 4.27
C TRP A 172 5.20 -12.41 3.79
N ARG A 173 5.11 -13.63 3.26
CA ARG A 173 6.30 -14.38 2.80
C ARG A 173 6.48 -14.19 1.29
N PHE A 174 7.54 -13.51 0.87
CA PHE A 174 7.95 -13.52 -0.54
C PHE A 174 8.76 -14.79 -0.82
N LYS A 175 8.41 -15.50 -1.89
CA LYS A 175 9.14 -16.71 -2.35
C LYS A 175 9.67 -16.60 -3.78
N SER A 176 9.55 -15.44 -4.43
CA SER A 176 9.78 -15.29 -5.88
C SER A 176 10.55 -14.03 -6.21
N LYS A 177 11.60 -14.17 -7.03
CA LYS A 177 12.47 -13.11 -7.55
C LYS A 177 11.82 -12.17 -8.58
N GLN A 178 10.60 -12.46 -9.04
CA GLN A 178 9.96 -11.75 -10.17
C GLN A 178 9.06 -10.57 -9.80
N VAL A 179 8.76 -10.35 -8.51
CA VAL A 179 7.92 -9.22 -8.07
C VAL A 179 8.76 -8.38 -7.13
N LYS A 180 8.95 -7.11 -7.51
CA LYS A 180 9.72 -6.17 -6.73
C LYS A 180 8.79 -5.36 -5.81
N GLY A 181 9.00 -5.43 -4.48
CA GLY A 181 8.11 -4.79 -3.50
C GLY A 181 8.84 -3.97 -2.44
N VAL A 182 8.28 -2.82 -2.05
CA VAL A 182 8.77 -2.03 -0.92
C VAL A 182 7.80 -2.20 0.24
N ARG A 183 8.33 -2.59 1.41
CA ARG A 183 7.59 -2.65 2.67
C ARG A 183 8.02 -1.55 3.60
N SER A 184 7.08 -1.05 4.39
CA SER A 184 7.42 -0.26 5.56
C SER A 184 6.67 -0.64 6.83
N ASN A 185 7.31 -0.27 7.96
CA ASN A 185 6.79 -0.32 9.33
C ASN A 185 6.53 -1.75 9.86
N LEU A 186 7.59 -2.46 10.26
CA LEU A 186 7.48 -3.68 11.06
C LEU A 186 7.41 -3.34 12.54
#